data_AF-A0A662VTH6-F1
#
_entry.id   AF-A0A662VTH6-F1
#
_cell.length_a   1.000
_cell.length_b   1.000
_cell.length_c   1.000
_cell.angle_alpha   90.00
_cell.angle_beta   90.00
_cell.angle_gamma   90.00
#
_symmetry.space_group_name_H-M   'P 1'
#
loop_
_entity.id
_entity.type
_entity.pdbx_description
1 polymer ?
#
loop_
_entity_poly.entity_id
_entity_poly.type
_entity_poly.pdbx_seq_one_letter_code
_entity_poly.pdbx_strand_id
1 'polypeptide(L)'
;MIEEVIERRRVLTDTLFSKDRGIKRVKLQKLNIEECSAEVRFAIEIEKLDPVILSNLALFLHDLETEYAGQFFVNEFVCGELTVNGKMKVPRRGRVTQL
;
A
#
# COMPACT_ATOMS: atom_id res chain seq x y z
N MET A 1 -16.79 -9.39 -6.53
CA MET A 1 -16.43 -8.17 -7.30
C MET A 1 -15.72 -7.05 -6.50
N ILE A 2 -15.70 -7.05 -5.15
CA ILE A 2 -14.69 -6.26 -4.38
C ILE A 2 -13.47 -7.14 -4.08
N GLU A 3 -13.72 -8.39 -3.72
CA GLU A 3 -12.69 -9.42 -3.53
C GLU A 3 -11.79 -9.54 -4.76
N GLU A 4 -12.34 -9.53 -5.98
CA GLU A 4 -11.54 -9.59 -7.22
C GLU A 4 -10.60 -8.39 -7.43
N VAL A 5 -10.96 -7.19 -6.94
CA VAL A 5 -10.10 -6.00 -6.98
C VAL A 5 -9.01 -6.09 -5.90
N ILE A 6 -9.32 -6.66 -4.74
CA ILE A 6 -8.36 -6.92 -3.66
C ILE A 6 -7.40 -8.04 -4.05
N GLU A 7 -7.89 -9.12 -4.67
CA GLU A 7 -7.10 -10.27 -5.14
C GLU A 7 -6.18 -9.87 -6.29
N ARG A 8 -6.69 -9.11 -7.29
CA ARG A 8 -5.84 -8.54 -8.36
C ARG A 8 -4.86 -7.48 -7.83
N ARG A 9 -5.12 -6.83 -6.69
CA ARG A 9 -4.19 -5.90 -6.02
C ARG A 9 -3.21 -6.55 -5.04
N ARG A 10 -3.51 -7.74 -4.54
CA ARG A 10 -2.56 -8.60 -3.81
C ARG A 10 -1.39 -8.98 -4.72
N VAL A 11 -1.70 -9.23 -5.99
CA VAL A 11 -0.71 -9.40 -7.06
C VAL A 11 0.10 -8.12 -7.30
N LEU A 12 -0.49 -6.91 -7.24
CA LEU A 12 0.30 -5.66 -7.31
C LEU A 12 1.30 -5.50 -6.14
N THR A 13 0.91 -5.89 -4.93
CA THR A 13 1.79 -5.83 -3.74
C THR A 13 2.89 -6.89 -3.77
N ASP A 14 2.61 -8.08 -4.32
CA ASP A 14 3.58 -9.18 -4.41
C ASP A 14 4.47 -9.12 -5.68
N THR A 15 4.02 -8.49 -6.78
CA THR A 15 4.68 -8.58 -8.10
C THR A 15 5.46 -7.32 -8.51
N LEU A 16 5.16 -6.14 -7.96
CA LEU A 16 5.81 -4.87 -8.37
C LEU A 16 6.91 -4.35 -7.44
N PHE A 17 7.06 -4.90 -6.23
CA PHE A 17 7.91 -4.31 -5.18
C PHE A 17 9.03 -5.24 -4.72
N SER A 18 9.48 -6.08 -5.65
CA SER A 18 10.57 -7.05 -5.52
C SER A 18 11.81 -6.46 -4.82
N LYS A 19 12.31 -7.19 -3.81
CA LYS A 19 13.66 -7.25 -3.19
C LYS A 19 14.63 -6.05 -3.25
N ASP A 20 14.73 -5.29 -4.35
CA ASP A 20 15.66 -4.18 -4.56
C ASP A 20 15.37 -2.94 -3.69
N ARG A 21 14.15 -2.82 -3.15
CA ARG A 21 13.80 -1.74 -2.20
C ARG A 21 14.07 -2.09 -0.73
N GLY A 22 14.53 -3.32 -0.44
CA GLY A 22 14.73 -3.88 0.91
C GLY A 22 13.46 -3.98 1.77
N ILE A 23 12.31 -3.97 1.10
CA ILE A 23 11.00 -4.36 1.64
C ILE A 23 10.90 -5.88 1.48
N LYS A 24 10.76 -6.61 2.59
CA LYS A 24 10.60 -8.07 2.57
C LYS A 24 9.17 -8.47 2.26
N ARG A 25 8.21 -7.73 2.83
CA ARG A 25 6.80 -8.09 2.78
C ARG A 25 5.93 -6.87 3.03
N VAL A 26 4.81 -6.79 2.32
CA VAL A 26 3.72 -5.85 2.60
C VAL A 26 2.46 -6.65 2.89
N LYS A 27 1.83 -6.41 4.04
CA LYS A 27 0.61 -7.09 4.46
C LYS A 27 -0.49 -6.07 4.72
N LEU A 28 -1.61 -6.19 4.02
CA LEU A 28 -2.83 -5.45 4.35
C LEU A 28 -3.38 -5.96 5.70
N GLN A 29 -3.46 -5.08 6.69
CA GLN A 29 -4.00 -5.37 8.02
C GLN A 29 -5.45 -4.88 8.18
N LYS A 30 -5.82 -3.77 7.53
CA LYS A 30 -7.16 -3.20 7.59
C LYS A 30 -7.54 -2.56 6.26
N LEU A 31 -8.78 -2.74 5.86
CA LEU A 31 -9.40 -2.05 4.73
C LEU A 31 -10.84 -1.70 5.11
N ASN A 32 -11.15 -0.41 5.19
CA ASN A 32 -12.50 0.10 5.37
C ASN A 32 -12.88 0.91 4.15
N ILE A 33 -13.95 0.52 3.45
CA ILE A 33 -14.38 1.18 2.20
C ILE A 33 -15.64 1.99 2.48
N GLU A 34 -15.58 3.27 2.19
CA GLU A 34 -16.67 4.23 2.12
C GLU A 34 -16.88 4.64 0.65
N GLU A 35 -18.02 5.28 0.33
CA GLU A 35 -18.51 5.46 -1.04
C GLU A 35 -17.46 5.78 -2.12
N CYS A 36 -16.53 6.68 -1.80
CA CYS A 36 -15.47 7.14 -2.71
C CYS A 36 -14.05 7.03 -2.11
N SER A 37 -13.91 6.40 -0.95
CA SER A 37 -12.66 6.37 -0.20
C SER A 37 -12.46 5.07 0.53
N ALA A 38 -11.24 4.57 0.56
CA ALA A 38 -10.85 3.47 1.41
C ALA A 38 -9.82 3.94 2.43
N GLU A 39 -10.02 3.62 3.69
CA GLU A 39 -8.98 3.69 4.71
C GLU A 39 -8.26 2.35 4.78
N VAL A 40 -6.94 2.37 4.69
CA VAL A 40 -6.10 1.17 4.69
C VAL A 40 -5.04 1.23 5.77
N ARG A 41 -4.67 0.05 6.27
CA ARG A 41 -3.48 -0.15 7.09
C ARG A 41 -2.64 -1.26 6.50
N PHE A 42 -1.36 -0.99 6.30
CA PHE A 42 -0.35 -1.96 5.92
C PHE A 42 0.62 -2.20 7.06
N ALA A 43 1.08 -3.44 7.18
CA ALA A 43 2.32 -3.80 7.85
C ALA A 43 3.38 -4.04 6.79
N ILE A 44 4.50 -3.34 6.89
CA ILE A 44 5.61 -3.44 5.94
C ILE A 44 6.83 -3.95 6.69
N GLU A 45 7.22 -5.18 6.40
CA GLU A 45 8.43 -5.77 6.95
C GLU A 45 9.63 -5.35 6.10
N ILE A 46 10.66 -4.84 6.74
CA ILE A 46 11.90 -4.40 6.10
C ILE A 46 13.09 -5.21 6.59
N GLU A 47 14.15 -5.29 5.79
CA GLU A 47 15.35 -6.05 6.18
C GLU A 47 16.08 -5.39 7.35
N LYS A 48 16.24 -4.06 7.26
CA LYS A 48 16.97 -3.22 8.20
C LYS A 48 16.48 -1.79 8.06
N LEU A 49 16.47 -1.05 9.18
CA LEU A 49 16.27 0.39 9.14
C LEU A 49 17.61 1.07 8.80
N ASP A 50 17.78 1.47 7.55
CA ASP A 50 18.90 2.30 7.10
C ASP A 50 18.43 3.42 6.15
N PRO A 51 19.26 4.44 5.87
CA PRO A 51 18.85 5.58 5.06
C PRO A 51 18.37 5.22 3.64
N VAL A 52 18.88 4.14 3.06
CA VAL A 52 18.48 3.68 1.72
C VAL A 52 17.06 3.13 1.78
N ILE A 53 16.77 2.28 2.78
CA ILE A 53 15.43 1.72 2.99
C ILE A 53 14.41 2.83 3.31
N LEU A 54 14.79 3.82 4.11
CA LEU A 54 13.92 4.96 4.41
C LEU A 54 13.60 5.78 3.15
N SER A 55 14.59 6.01 2.28
CA SER A 55 14.39 6.68 0.99
C SER A 55 13.45 5.87 0.08
N ASN A 56 13.67 4.56 -0.01
CA ASN A 56 12.83 3.66 -0.81
C ASN A 56 11.39 3.59 -0.29
N LEU A 57 11.21 3.62 1.02
CA LEU A 57 9.89 3.68 1.66
C LEU A 57 9.19 5.00 1.33
N ALA A 58 9.90 6.14 1.40
CA ALA A 58 9.33 7.43 1.03
C ALA A 58 8.85 7.45 -0.42
N LEU A 59 9.66 6.91 -1.34
CA LEU A 59 9.27 6.74 -2.75
C LEU A 59 8.04 5.83 -2.90
N PHE A 60 8.03 4.71 -2.19
CA PHE A 60 6.89 3.79 -2.19
C PHE A 60 5.59 4.47 -1.72
N LEU A 61 5.64 5.23 -0.63
CA LEU A 61 4.48 5.97 -0.15
C LEU A 61 4.04 7.03 -1.17
N HIS A 62 4.97 7.75 -1.78
CA HIS A 62 4.66 8.72 -2.83
C HIS A 62 4.01 8.08 -4.06
N ASP A 63 4.49 6.90 -4.48
CA ASP A 63 3.90 6.13 -5.58
C ASP A 63 2.44 5.78 -5.26
N LEU A 64 2.17 5.31 -4.03
CA LEU A 64 0.81 5.04 -3.56
C LEU A 64 -0.07 6.29 -3.52
N GLU A 65 0.46 7.42 -3.04
CA GLU A 65 -0.27 8.68 -2.98
C GLU A 65 -0.68 9.16 -4.36
N THR A 66 0.21 9.00 -5.33
CA THR A 66 0.00 9.37 -6.74
C THR A 66 -1.06 8.47 -7.39
N GLU A 67 -0.94 7.15 -7.23
CA GLU A 67 -1.86 6.19 -7.85
C GLU A 67 -3.28 6.29 -7.27
N TYR A 68 -3.38 6.50 -5.94
CA TYR A 68 -4.65 6.42 -5.23
C TYR A 68 -5.20 7.79 -4.79
N ALA A 69 -4.52 8.88 -5.14
CA ALA A 69 -4.95 10.25 -4.85
C ALA A 69 -5.38 10.45 -3.38
N GLY A 70 -4.60 9.90 -2.46
CA GLY A 70 -4.85 9.98 -1.02
C GLY A 70 -3.57 9.73 -0.22
N GLN A 71 -3.52 10.24 1.00
CA GLN A 71 -2.29 10.35 1.78
C GLN A 71 -1.94 9.06 2.54
N PHE A 72 -0.64 8.77 2.67
CA PHE A 72 -0.13 7.66 3.47
C PHE A 72 0.90 8.15 4.48
N PHE A 73 0.89 7.57 5.68
CA PHE A 73 1.78 7.94 6.77
C PHE A 73 2.23 6.72 7.56
N VAL A 74 3.50 6.73 7.97
CA VAL A 74 4.07 5.75 8.88
C VAL A 74 3.64 6.11 10.30
N ASN A 75 3.01 5.18 11.01
CA ASN A 75 2.61 5.37 12.40
C ASN A 75 3.71 4.96 13.38
N GLU A 76 4.22 3.75 13.22
CA GLU A 76 5.09 3.08 14.19
C GLU A 76 6.03 2.13 13.47
N PHE A 77 7.19 1.91 14.09
CA PHE A 77 8.17 0.92 13.69
C PHE A 77 8.50 0.03 14.88
N VAL A 78 8.13 -1.24 14.82
CA VAL A 78 8.35 -2.20 15.91
C VAL A 78 8.95 -3.47 15.34
N CYS A 79 10.10 -3.88 15.86
CA CYS A 79 10.74 -5.16 15.53
C CYS A 79 10.94 -5.44 14.02
N GLY A 80 11.23 -4.42 13.21
CA GLY A 80 11.44 -4.60 11.76
C GLY A 80 10.16 -4.47 10.92
N GLU A 81 9.01 -4.19 11.53
CA GLU A 81 7.74 -3.97 10.86
C GLU A 81 7.31 -2.51 11.02
N LEU A 82 6.96 -1.88 9.90
CA LEU A 82 6.39 -0.54 9.81
C LEU A 82 4.87 -0.64 9.67
N THR A 83 4.14 0.01 10.56
CA THR A 83 2.69 0.19 10.37
C THR A 83 2.48 1.47 9.56
N VAL A 84 1.86 1.34 8.38
CA VAL A 84 1.48 2.45 7.51
C VAL A 84 -0.03 2.55 7.44
N ASN A 85 -0.58 3.70 7.77
CA ASN A 85 -1.99 4.00 7.50
C ASN A 85 -2.09 4.88 6.25
N GLY A 86 -3.21 4.80 5.55
CA GLY A 86 -3.50 5.77 4.51
C GLY A 86 -4.94 5.78 4.05
N LYS A 87 -5.22 6.74 3.16
CA LYS A 87 -6.50 6.86 2.48
C LYS A 87 -6.28 6.72 0.99
N MET A 88 -7.19 6.01 0.33
CA MET A 88 -7.18 5.78 -1.11
C MET A 88 -8.51 6.28 -1.65
N LYS A 89 -8.53 7.01 -2.77
CA LYS A 89 -9.76 7.21 -3.51
C LYS A 89 -10.11 5.91 -4.22
N VAL A 90 -11.32 5.43 -3.98
CA VAL A 90 -11.86 4.28 -4.71
C VAL A 90 -12.83 4.85 -5.75
N PRO A 91 -12.63 4.56 -7.05
CA PRO A 91 -13.59 5.01 -8.05
C PRO A 91 -14.97 4.45 -7.69
N ARG A 92 -15.98 5.33 -7.68
CA ARG A 92 -17.39 4.93 -7.51
C ARG A 92 -17.66 3.78 -8.47
N ARG A 93 -18.31 2.70 -8.01
CA ARG A 93 -18.73 1.59 -8.86
C ARG A 93 -19.42 2.16 -10.11
N GLY A 94 -18.70 2.16 -11.22
CA GLY A 94 -19.09 2.82 -12.45
C GLY A 94 -18.18 2.35 -13.55
N ARG A 95 -18.56 1.22 -14.15
CA ARG A 95 -17.96 0.56 -15.33
C ARG A 95 -16.43 0.46 -15.32
N VAL A 96 -15.95 -0.73 -14.97
CA VAL A 96 -14.71 -1.26 -15.55
C VAL A 96 -14.94 -1.32 -17.06
N THR A 97 -14.52 -0.29 -17.79
CA THR A 97 -14.34 -0.40 -19.23
C THR A 97 -13.01 -1.11 -19.40
N GLN A 98 -13.06 -2.41 -19.71
CA GLN A 98 -11.91 -3.11 -20.25
C GLN A 98 -11.51 -2.38 -21.55
N LEU A 99 -10.27 -1.89 -21.59
CA LEU A 99 -9.56 -1.61 -22.85
C LEU A 99 -8.59 -2.76 -23.09
#